data_AF-A0A960VNT3-F1
#
_entry.id   AF-A0A960VNT3-F1
#
_cell.length_a   1.000
_cell.length_b   1.000
_cell.length_c   1.000
_cell.angle_alpha   90.00
_cell.angle_beta   90.00
_cell.angle_gamma   90.00
#
_symmetry.space_group_name_H-M   'P 1'
#
loop_
_entity.id
_entity.type
_entity.pdbx_description
1 polymer ?
#
loop_
_entity_poly.entity_id
_entity_poly.type
_entity_poly.pdbx_seq_one_letter_code
_entity_poly.pdbx_strand_id
1 'polypeptide(L)'
;PHAFLGFPMFDPAHGLEKSLEMVVYVAVAIVTGVLVDRERAERREQVRLAGRLKLALEERERIADQLIRSGRLTALGELTAGIAHEIRNPLHALRGTAEILGDELPPSGPGRDMLERHIGEIDRLSRVLDRFLAFAQPSRPALVPLDPALVLRRAVGLVSAQARRDGVDVELTSVE
;
A
#
# COMPACT_ATOMS: atom_id res chain seq x y z
N PRO A 1 -80.59 33.50 -51.08
CA PRO A 1 -80.01 34.58 -51.91
C PRO A 1 -79.32 35.63 -51.02
N HIS A 2 -78.00 35.75 -50.87
CA HIS A 2 -76.84 35.26 -51.62
C HIS A 2 -75.68 35.03 -50.64
N ALA A 3 -74.91 33.99 -50.89
CA ALA A 3 -73.69 33.65 -50.18
C ALA A 3 -72.57 34.67 -50.52
N PHE A 4 -71.90 35.21 -49.52
CA PHE A 4 -70.57 35.82 -49.68
C PHE A 4 -69.54 34.89 -49.03
N LEU A 5 -69.02 34.00 -49.86
CA LEU A 5 -67.78 33.26 -49.62
C LEU A 5 -66.64 34.27 -49.57
N GLY A 6 -66.35 34.82 -48.39
CA GLY A 6 -65.10 35.53 -48.14
C GLY A 6 -63.98 34.50 -48.01
N PHE A 7 -63.29 34.23 -49.12
CA PHE A 7 -62.00 33.53 -49.07
C PHE A 7 -61.09 34.28 -48.09
N PRO A 8 -60.37 33.62 -47.17
CA PRO A 8 -59.34 34.29 -46.40
C PRO A 8 -58.30 34.79 -47.40
N MET A 9 -58.27 36.11 -47.59
CA MET A 9 -57.25 36.78 -48.37
C MET A 9 -55.93 36.57 -47.61
N PHE A 10 -55.19 35.54 -48.01
CA PHE A 10 -53.86 35.27 -47.51
C PHE A 10 -52.99 36.44 -47.96
N ASP A 11 -52.74 37.42 -47.09
CA ASP A 11 -51.80 38.50 -47.38
C ASP A 11 -50.38 37.90 -47.37
N PRO A 12 -49.75 37.70 -48.54
CA PRO A 12 -48.48 37.00 -48.62
C PRO A 12 -47.35 37.80 -47.95
N ALA A 13 -47.52 39.12 -47.77
CA ALA A 13 -46.53 39.96 -47.10
C ALA A 13 -46.41 39.64 -45.60
N HIS A 14 -47.53 39.42 -44.91
CA HIS A 14 -47.56 39.07 -43.48
C HIS A 14 -46.99 37.67 -43.19
N GLY A 15 -47.12 36.73 -44.14
CA GLY A 15 -46.51 35.39 -44.02
C GLY A 15 -44.98 35.43 -44.15
N LEU A 16 -44.47 36.31 -45.02
CA LEU A 16 -43.03 36.48 -45.24
C LEU A 16 -42.33 37.09 -44.02
N GLU A 17 -42.92 38.12 -43.39
CA GLU A 17 -42.35 38.74 -42.17
C GLU A 17 -42.22 37.74 -41.02
N LYS A 18 -43.27 36.95 -40.74
CA LYS A 18 -43.22 35.92 -39.69
C LYS A 18 -42.21 34.81 -40.00
N SER A 19 -42.06 34.45 -41.27
CA SER A 19 -41.07 33.45 -41.67
C SER A 19 -39.64 33.94 -41.44
N LEU A 20 -39.36 35.23 -41.72
CA LEU A 20 -38.07 35.87 -41.48
C LEU A 20 -37.75 35.93 -39.98
N GLU A 21 -38.72 36.33 -39.16
CA GLU A 21 -38.59 36.38 -37.70
C GLU A 21 -38.25 35.00 -37.11
N MET A 22 -38.96 33.96 -37.56
CA MET A 22 -38.72 32.58 -37.13
C MET A 22 -37.28 32.13 -37.49
N VAL A 23 -36.80 32.47 -38.68
CA VAL A 23 -35.43 32.17 -39.12
C VAL A 23 -34.40 32.88 -38.24
N VAL A 24 -34.63 34.14 -37.88
CA VAL A 24 -33.73 34.90 -37.00
C VAL A 24 -33.68 34.27 -35.60
N TYR A 25 -34.81 33.89 -35.01
CA TYR A 25 -34.83 33.24 -33.70
C TYR A 25 -34.10 31.90 -33.71
N VAL A 26 -34.30 31.07 -34.74
CA VAL A 26 -33.58 29.80 -34.89
C VAL A 26 -32.08 30.05 -35.04
N ALA A 27 -31.67 31.04 -35.84
CA ALA A 27 -30.25 31.40 -36.00
C ALA A 27 -29.62 31.84 -34.67
N VAL A 28 -30.30 32.71 -33.91
CA VAL A 28 -29.84 33.17 -32.59
C VAL A 28 -29.75 32.00 -31.61
N ALA A 29 -30.73 31.10 -31.59
CA ALA A 29 -30.75 29.92 -30.73
C ALA A 29 -29.57 28.98 -31.04
N ILE A 30 -29.26 28.73 -32.33
CA ILE A 30 -28.11 27.91 -32.73
C ILE A 30 -26.81 28.58 -32.30
N VAL A 31 -26.61 29.87 -32.60
CA VAL A 31 -25.38 30.59 -32.24
C VAL A 31 -25.16 30.59 -30.73
N THR A 32 -26.22 30.88 -29.96
CA THR A 32 -26.18 30.89 -28.50
C THR A 32 -25.90 29.49 -27.95
N GLY A 33 -26.57 28.46 -28.50
CA GLY A 33 -26.34 27.06 -28.13
C GLY A 33 -24.89 26.64 -28.34
N VAL A 34 -24.31 26.96 -29.51
CA VAL A 34 -22.90 26.65 -29.82
C VAL A 34 -21.93 27.40 -28.91
N LEU A 35 -22.19 28.68 -28.62
CA LEU A 35 -21.37 29.48 -27.69
C LEU A 35 -21.39 28.91 -26.28
N VAL A 36 -22.59 28.59 -25.76
CA VAL A 36 -22.76 27.99 -24.44
C VAL A 36 -22.12 26.60 -24.36
N ASP A 37 -22.24 25.79 -25.41
CA ASP A 37 -21.61 24.47 -25.45
C ASP A 37 -20.09 24.54 -25.49
N ARG A 38 -19.51 25.53 -26.20
CA ARG A 38 -18.05 25.78 -26.18
C ARG A 38 -17.57 26.14 -24.78
N GLU A 39 -18.23 27.08 -24.11
CA GLU A 39 -17.85 27.48 -22.75
C GLU A 39 -18.00 26.32 -21.74
N ARG A 40 -19.05 25.51 -21.89
CA ARG A 40 -19.24 24.31 -21.07
C ARG A 40 -18.15 23.27 -21.32
N ALA A 41 -17.71 23.09 -22.56
CA ALA A 41 -16.64 22.16 -22.90
C ALA A 41 -15.31 22.58 -22.24
N GLU A 42 -14.94 23.87 -22.33
CA GLU A 42 -13.73 24.41 -21.70
C GLU A 42 -13.76 24.26 -20.18
N ARG A 43 -14.88 24.63 -19.53
CA ARG A 43 -15.03 24.47 -18.06
C ARG A 43 -14.93 23.01 -17.64
N ARG A 44 -15.53 22.08 -18.38
CA ARG A 44 -15.44 20.64 -18.09
C ARG A 44 -14.00 20.15 -18.19
N GLU A 45 -13.25 20.62 -19.19
CA GLU A 45 -11.84 20.28 -19.33
C GLU A 45 -11.01 20.83 -18.18
N GLN A 46 -11.21 22.09 -17.78
CA GLN A 46 -10.53 22.68 -16.63
C GLN A 46 -10.79 21.89 -15.34
N VAL A 47 -12.06 21.54 -15.06
CA VAL A 47 -12.42 20.73 -13.87
C VAL A 47 -11.76 19.35 -13.94
N ARG A 48 -11.71 18.73 -15.12
CA ARG A 48 -11.04 17.44 -15.33
C ARG A 48 -9.53 17.52 -15.08
N LEU A 49 -8.87 18.54 -15.62
CA LEU A 49 -7.43 18.76 -15.42
C LEU A 49 -7.11 19.08 -13.96
N ALA A 50 -7.89 19.93 -13.31
CA ALA A 50 -7.75 20.22 -11.89
C ALA A 50 -7.92 18.97 -11.03
N GLY A 51 -8.91 18.12 -11.33
CA GLY A 51 -9.11 16.84 -10.65
C GLY A 51 -7.92 15.89 -10.83
N ARG A 52 -7.40 15.75 -12.06
CA ARG A 52 -6.20 14.92 -12.32
C ARG A 52 -4.96 15.44 -11.60
N LEU A 53 -4.75 16.76 -11.61
CA LEU A 53 -3.63 17.38 -10.91
C LEU A 53 -3.72 17.15 -9.40
N LYS A 54 -4.91 17.30 -8.83
CA LYS A 54 -5.15 17.02 -7.41
C LYS A 54 -4.80 15.58 -7.05
N LEU A 55 -5.32 14.60 -7.79
CA LEU A 55 -5.02 13.18 -7.55
C LEU A 55 -3.52 12.88 -7.70
N ALA A 56 -2.86 13.48 -8.69
CA ALA A 56 -1.41 13.31 -8.89
C ALA A 56 -0.59 13.92 -7.75
N LEU A 57 -1.01 15.06 -7.20
CA LEU A 57 -0.37 15.69 -6.04
C LEU A 57 -0.55 14.85 -4.76
N GLU A 58 -1.76 14.35 -4.52
CA GLU A 58 -2.05 13.46 -3.39
C GLU A 58 -1.21 12.17 -3.45
N GLU A 59 -1.10 11.56 -4.63
CA GLU A 59 -0.27 10.38 -4.83
C GLU A 59 1.22 10.68 -4.64
N ARG A 60 1.69 11.82 -5.15
CA ARG A 60 3.09 12.26 -4.97
C ARG A 60 3.41 12.46 -3.49
N GLU A 61 2.52 13.10 -2.73
CA GLU A 61 2.70 13.34 -1.30
C GLU A 61 2.74 12.02 -0.53
N ARG A 62 1.84 11.09 -0.85
CA ARG A 62 1.84 9.73 -0.29
C ARG A 62 3.15 8.99 -0.54
N ILE A 63 3.68 9.04 -1.76
CA ILE A 63 4.96 8.41 -2.12
C ILE A 63 6.11 9.09 -1.38
N ALA A 64 6.11 10.42 -1.28
CA ALA A 64 7.15 11.16 -0.56
C ALA A 64 7.19 10.77 0.93
N ASP A 65 6.04 10.65 1.58
CA ASP A 65 5.94 10.21 2.97
C ASP A 65 6.45 8.77 3.16
N GLN A 66 6.11 7.88 2.23
CA GLN A 66 6.63 6.51 2.24
C GLN A 66 8.15 6.49 2.08
N LEU A 67 8.71 7.31 1.19
CA LEU A 67 10.16 7.43 0.98
C LEU A 67 10.86 7.99 2.23
N ILE A 68 10.31 9.02 2.86
CA ILE A 68 10.86 9.58 4.11
C ILE A 68 10.86 8.51 5.21
N ARG A 69 9.76 7.77 5.35
CA ARG A 69 9.66 6.69 6.35
C ARG A 69 10.64 5.56 6.06
N SER A 70 10.75 5.13 4.80
CA SER A 70 11.70 4.10 4.37
C SER A 70 13.15 4.54 4.56
N GLY A 71 13.48 5.79 4.23
CA GLY A 71 14.81 6.36 4.42
C GLY A 71 15.21 6.41 5.88
N ARG A 72 14.30 6.84 6.77
CA ARG A 72 14.53 6.83 8.23
C ARG A 72 14.79 5.42 8.77
N LEU A 73 14.02 4.43 8.33
CA LEU A 73 14.21 3.03 8.73
C LEU A 73 15.54 2.48 8.23
N THR A 74 15.93 2.81 6.99
CA THR A 74 17.22 2.38 6.42
C THR A 74 18.40 2.96 7.20
N ALA A 75 18.39 4.28 7.45
CA ALA A 75 19.42 4.94 8.25
C ALA A 75 19.47 4.39 9.69
N LEU A 76 18.31 4.13 10.29
CA LEU A 76 18.22 3.49 11.59
C LEU A 76 18.82 2.08 11.56
N GLY A 77 18.54 1.28 10.53
CA GLY A 77 19.09 -0.06 10.35
C GLY A 77 20.61 -0.08 10.24
N GLU A 78 21.18 0.81 9.43
CA GLU A 78 22.64 0.96 9.28
C GLU A 78 23.32 1.29 10.61
N LEU A 79 22.79 2.26 11.37
CA LEU A 79 23.30 2.61 12.69
C LEU A 79 23.08 1.49 13.73
N THR A 80 21.92 0.84 13.67
CA THR A 80 21.56 -0.23 14.61
C THR A 80 22.44 -1.46 14.43
N ALA A 81 22.87 -1.79 13.20
CA ALA A 81 23.76 -2.92 12.95
C ALA A 81 25.11 -2.76 13.68
N GLY A 82 25.69 -1.56 13.65
CA GLY A 82 26.92 -1.24 14.40
C GLY A 82 26.71 -1.37 15.91
N ILE A 83 25.67 -0.71 16.43
CA ILE A 83 25.32 -0.75 17.86
C ILE A 83 25.02 -2.19 18.31
N ALA A 84 24.34 -2.99 17.50
CA ALA A 84 24.00 -4.35 17.87
C ALA A 84 25.23 -5.24 17.96
N HIS A 85 26.24 -5.03 17.09
CA HIS A 85 27.52 -5.71 17.26
C HIS A 85 28.19 -5.30 18.58
N GLU A 86 28.13 -4.02 18.94
CA GLU A 86 28.65 -3.52 20.21
C GLU A 86 27.89 -4.02 21.44
N ILE A 87 26.58 -4.28 21.36
CA ILE A 87 25.78 -4.87 22.46
C ILE A 87 25.94 -6.39 22.53
N ARG A 88 26.11 -7.06 21.39
CA ARG A 88 26.33 -8.51 21.35
C ARG A 88 27.62 -8.89 22.09
N ASN A 89 28.65 -8.04 22.00
CA ASN A 89 29.93 -8.25 22.67
C ASN A 89 29.82 -8.36 24.21
N PRO A 90 29.27 -7.40 24.96
CA PRO A 90 29.10 -7.50 26.40
C PRO A 90 28.13 -8.62 26.80
N LEU A 91 27.09 -8.93 26.01
CA LEU A 91 26.23 -10.08 26.28
C LEU A 91 26.98 -11.41 26.20
N HIS A 92 27.81 -11.59 25.16
CA HIS A 92 28.67 -12.77 25.06
C HIS A 92 29.70 -12.83 26.18
N ALA A 93 30.30 -11.70 26.55
CA ALA A 93 31.23 -11.64 27.66
C ALA A 93 30.54 -12.04 28.97
N LEU A 94 29.38 -11.46 29.30
CA LEU A 94 28.58 -11.80 30.48
C LEU A 94 28.20 -13.28 30.51
N ARG A 95 27.81 -13.83 29.36
CA ARG A 95 27.48 -15.26 29.24
C ARG A 95 28.72 -16.11 29.54
N GLY A 96 29.87 -15.76 28.96
CA GLY A 96 31.13 -16.46 29.20
C GLY A 96 31.56 -16.42 30.66
N THR A 97 31.50 -15.26 31.33
CA THR A 97 31.81 -15.19 32.77
C THR A 97 30.81 -15.97 33.61
N ALA A 98 29.53 -15.98 33.24
CA ALA A 98 28.52 -16.76 33.91
C ALA A 98 28.76 -18.27 33.75
N GLU A 99 29.17 -18.73 32.56
CA GLU A 99 29.53 -20.13 32.32
C GLU A 99 30.75 -20.54 33.16
N ILE A 100 31.81 -19.72 33.19
CA ILE A 100 33.00 -19.96 34.02
C ILE A 100 32.62 -20.04 35.51
N LEU A 101 31.79 -19.12 36.00
CA LEU A 101 31.30 -19.14 37.38
C LEU A 101 30.46 -20.40 37.67
N GLY A 102 29.76 -20.91 36.65
CA GLY A 102 29.00 -22.15 36.73
C GLY A 102 29.87 -23.37 36.95
N ASP A 103 31.07 -23.40 36.35
CA ASP A 103 32.02 -24.49 36.51
C ASP A 103 32.61 -24.56 37.93
N GLU A 104 32.62 -23.44 38.66
CA GLU A 104 33.05 -23.37 40.07
C GLU A 104 31.94 -23.73 41.07
N LEU A 105 30.67 -23.78 40.63
CA LEU A 105 29.52 -24.07 41.48
C LEU A 105 29.16 -25.56 41.47
N PRO A 106 28.60 -26.10 42.57
CA PRO A 106 28.04 -27.45 42.58
C PRO A 106 26.96 -27.61 41.50
N PRO A 107 26.80 -28.81 40.91
CA PRO A 107 25.83 -29.07 39.84
C PRO A 107 24.36 -28.89 40.25
N SER A 108 24.09 -28.75 41.54
CA SER A 108 22.75 -28.48 42.08
C SER A 108 22.85 -27.60 43.32
N GLY A 109 21.94 -26.64 43.46
CA GLY A 109 21.81 -25.82 44.66
C GLY A 109 21.37 -24.38 44.34
N PRO A 110 21.06 -23.58 45.37
CA PRO A 110 20.48 -22.24 45.17
C PRO A 110 21.32 -21.31 44.29
N GLY A 111 22.66 -21.39 44.38
CA GLY A 111 23.58 -20.62 43.55
C GLY A 111 23.55 -21.04 42.08
N ARG A 112 23.44 -22.35 41.79
CA ARG A 112 23.32 -22.89 40.43
C ARG A 112 22.00 -22.46 39.79
N ASP A 113 20.89 -22.60 40.52
CA ASP A 113 19.55 -22.19 40.05
C ASP A 113 19.46 -20.68 39.77
N MET A 114 20.18 -19.86 40.55
CA MET A 114 20.25 -18.42 40.33
C MET A 114 21.09 -18.08 39.10
N LEU A 115 22.25 -18.72 38.94
CA LEU A 115 23.11 -18.54 37.78
C LEU A 115 22.43 -18.94 36.47
N GLU A 116 21.75 -20.09 36.45
CA GLU A 116 21.01 -20.56 35.26
C GLU A 116 19.87 -19.61 34.87
N ARG A 117 19.19 -18.99 35.86
CA ARG A 117 18.22 -17.92 35.59
C ARG A 117 18.87 -16.70 34.95
N HIS A 118 20.04 -16.28 35.41
CA HIS A 118 20.76 -15.14 34.82
C HIS A 118 21.24 -15.44 33.39
N ILE A 119 21.78 -16.64 33.13
CA ILE A 119 22.13 -17.08 31.77
C ILE A 119 20.90 -17.06 30.87
N GLY A 120 19.76 -17.57 31.35
CA GLY A 120 18.50 -17.51 30.62
C GLY A 120 18.05 -16.10 30.25
N GLU A 121 18.30 -15.12 31.12
CA GLU A 121 17.99 -13.71 30.83
C GLU A 121 18.96 -13.09 29.81
N ILE A 122 20.25 -13.42 29.86
CA ILE A 122 21.24 -13.02 28.85
C ILE A 122 20.85 -13.56 27.47
N ASP A 123 20.45 -14.83 27.39
CA ASP A 123 19.99 -15.44 26.15
C ASP A 123 18.68 -14.79 25.67
N ARG A 124 17.78 -14.42 26.59
CA ARG A 124 16.56 -13.68 26.27
C ARG A 124 16.87 -12.31 25.68
N LEU A 125 17.81 -11.55 26.27
CA LEU A 125 18.26 -10.25 25.76
C LEU A 125 18.88 -10.38 24.37
N SER A 126 19.68 -11.42 24.13
CA SER A 126 20.25 -11.71 22.82
C SER A 126 19.14 -11.94 21.76
N ARG A 127 18.11 -12.73 22.09
CA ARG A 127 16.95 -12.93 21.19
C ARG A 127 16.15 -11.65 20.95
N VAL A 128 16.05 -10.75 21.94
CA VAL A 128 15.39 -9.44 21.77
C VAL A 128 16.17 -8.58 20.79
N LEU A 129 17.49 -8.53 20.94
CA LEU A 129 18.39 -7.80 20.05
C LEU A 129 18.29 -8.30 18.60
N ASP A 130 18.27 -9.62 18.41
CA ASP A 130 18.16 -10.22 17.07
C ASP A 130 16.82 -9.89 16.40
N ARG A 131 15.70 -9.87 17.15
CA ARG A 131 14.40 -9.46 16.63
C ARG A 131 14.36 -7.97 16.28
N PHE A 132 14.99 -7.12 17.10
CA PHE A 132 15.07 -5.69 16.82
C PHE A 132 15.86 -5.42 15.54
N LEU A 133 16.98 -6.11 15.35
CA LEU A 133 17.80 -6.04 14.13
C LEU A 133 17.05 -6.53 12.89
N ALA A 134 16.34 -7.66 12.99
CA ALA A 134 15.56 -8.19 11.87
C ALA A 134 14.48 -7.19 11.38
N PHE A 135 13.95 -6.37 12.29
CA PHE A 135 13.02 -5.29 11.96
C PHE A 135 13.72 -4.06 11.38
N ALA A 136 14.83 -3.63 11.98
CA ALA A 136 15.54 -2.42 11.60
C ALA A 136 16.29 -2.55 10.27
N GLN A 137 16.73 -3.76 9.93
CA GLN A 137 17.43 -4.05 8.69
C GLN A 137 16.75 -5.24 7.98
N PRO A 138 15.78 -4.98 7.09
CA PRO A 138 15.31 -6.01 6.17
C PRO A 138 16.52 -6.44 5.34
N SER A 139 17.09 -7.60 5.66
CA SER A 139 18.29 -8.09 4.98
C SER A 139 18.01 -8.11 3.49
N ARG A 140 18.93 -7.62 2.65
CA ARG A 140 18.85 -7.90 1.21
C ARG A 140 18.82 -9.41 1.06
N PRO A 141 17.74 -10.02 0.55
CA PRO A 141 17.65 -11.46 0.46
C PRO A 141 18.80 -11.95 -0.43
N ALA A 142 19.58 -12.90 0.08
CA ALA A 142 20.58 -13.58 -0.73
C ALA A 142 19.83 -14.43 -1.76
N LEU A 143 19.86 -13.99 -3.03
CA LEU A 143 19.26 -14.74 -4.11
C LEU A 143 20.12 -15.97 -4.38
N VAL A 144 19.60 -17.13 -4.04
CA VAL A 144 20.23 -18.43 -4.30
C VAL A 144 19.28 -19.29 -5.14
N PRO A 145 19.79 -20.15 -6.03
CA PRO A 145 18.96 -21.15 -6.69
C PRO A 145 18.21 -21.98 -5.64
N LEU A 146 16.88 -22.00 -5.73
CA LEU A 146 16.01 -22.62 -4.75
C LEU A 146 14.96 -23.45 -5.47
N ASP A 147 14.82 -24.71 -5.09
CA ASP A 147 13.72 -25.56 -5.55
C ASP A 147 12.43 -25.19 -4.78
N PRO A 148 11.42 -24.57 -5.43
CA PRO A 148 10.17 -24.20 -4.77
C PRO A 148 9.45 -25.42 -4.18
N ALA A 149 9.56 -26.58 -4.81
CA ALA A 149 8.91 -27.80 -4.34
C ALA A 149 9.51 -28.27 -3.02
N LEU A 150 10.83 -28.14 -2.83
CA LEU A 150 11.50 -28.46 -1.56
C LEU A 150 11.03 -27.52 -0.43
N VAL A 151 10.89 -26.23 -0.72
CA VAL A 151 10.42 -25.23 0.26
C VAL A 151 8.99 -25.53 0.68
N LEU A 152 8.11 -25.76 -0.29
CA LEU A 152 6.71 -26.09 -0.04
C LEU A 152 6.57 -27.36 0.80
N ARG A 153 7.32 -28.42 0.49
CA ARG A 153 7.33 -29.66 1.28
C ARG A 153 7.75 -29.43 2.74
N ARG A 154 8.79 -28.61 2.98
CA ARG A 154 9.23 -28.27 4.34
C ARG A 154 8.19 -27.43 5.09
N ALA A 155 7.60 -26.46 4.42
CA ALA A 155 6.56 -25.61 5.00
C ALA A 155 5.33 -26.44 5.41
N VAL A 156 4.85 -27.32 4.52
CA VAL A 156 3.77 -28.26 4.82
C VAL A 156 4.16 -29.19 5.96
N GLY A 157 5.40 -29.69 5.99
CA GLY A 157 5.92 -30.51 7.10
C GLY A 157 5.80 -29.80 8.46
N LEU A 158 6.13 -28.50 8.53
CA LEU A 158 6.04 -27.71 9.75
C LEU A 158 4.60 -27.52 10.25
N VAL A 159 3.64 -27.33 9.35
CA VAL A 159 2.24 -27.07 9.73
C VAL A 159 1.39 -28.33 9.80
N SER A 160 1.83 -29.45 9.24
CA SER A 160 1.03 -30.67 9.12
C SER A 160 0.70 -31.35 10.46
N ALA A 161 1.50 -31.13 11.50
CA ALA A 161 1.14 -31.55 12.87
C ALA A 161 -0.02 -30.73 13.44
N GLN A 162 -0.06 -29.42 13.15
CA GLN A 162 -1.14 -28.53 13.59
C GLN A 162 -2.40 -28.77 12.75
N ALA A 163 -2.27 -28.85 11.43
CA ALA A 163 -3.39 -29.08 10.51
C ALA A 163 -4.16 -30.37 10.86
N ARG A 164 -3.46 -31.46 11.18
CA ARG A 164 -4.08 -32.72 11.63
C ARG A 164 -4.85 -32.59 12.94
N ARG A 165 -4.37 -31.77 13.89
CA ARG A 165 -5.09 -31.49 15.14
C ARG A 165 -6.39 -30.72 14.89
N ASP A 166 -6.37 -29.84 13.90
CA ASP A 166 -7.50 -28.99 13.53
C ASP A 166 -8.43 -29.65 12.49
N GLY A 167 -8.18 -30.91 12.11
CA GLY A 167 -8.99 -31.66 11.15
C GLY A 167 -8.85 -31.17 9.70
N VAL A 168 -7.76 -30.46 9.37
CA VAL A 168 -7.47 -29.92 8.04
C VAL A 168 -6.48 -30.83 7.32
N ASP A 169 -6.82 -31.25 6.11
CA ASP A 169 -5.92 -32.01 5.22
C ASP A 169 -5.22 -31.07 4.22
N VAL A 170 -3.93 -31.30 3.98
CA VAL A 170 -3.08 -30.41 3.17
C VAL A 170 -2.38 -31.22 2.09
N GLU A 171 -2.81 -31.04 0.84
CA GLU A 171 -2.20 -31.66 -0.35
C GLU A 171 -1.37 -30.66 -1.15
N LEU A 172 -0.19 -31.10 -1.62
CA LEU A 172 0.64 -30.37 -2.58
C LEU A 172 0.43 -30.95 -3.98
N THR A 173 -0.17 -30.17 -4.87
CA THR A 173 -0.36 -30.53 -6.28
C THR A 173 0.57 -29.70 -7.16
N SER A 174 1.31 -30.35 -8.06
CA SER A 174 2.08 -29.67 -9.10
C SER A 174 1.16 -29.31 -10.26
N VAL A 175 1.25 -28.08 -10.77
CA VAL A 175 0.59 -27.67 -12.01
C VAL A 175 1.66 -27.73 -13.10
N GLU A 176 1.49 -28.62 -14.09
CA GLU A 176 2.34 -28.68 -15.30
C GLU A 176 2.18 -27.43 -16.17
#